data_AF-E4ZCA9-F1
#
_entry.id   AF-E4ZCA9-F1
#
_cell.length_a   1.000
_cell.length_b   1.000
_cell.length_c   1.000
_cell.angle_alpha   90.00
_cell.angle_beta   90.00
_cell.angle_gamma   90.00
#
_symmetry.space_group_name_H-M   'P 1'
#
loop_
_entity.id
_entity.type
_entity.pdbx_description
1 polymer ?
#
loop_
_entity_poly.entity_id
_entity_poly.type
_entity_poly.pdbx_seq_one_letter_code
_entity_poly.pdbx_strand_id
1 'polypeptide(L)'
;MGMTATYQLVDNEKLALLKNTDTEWQELFEELEDLEDEAAVCLDIDKMWDVLHFVLTGTSAENPLKGNLLSESIVGTAPISDDDGYAAYIESAQIHEIISALEGFDIKSAMEHFSMQVCKEHHIYPDIWDYEDEIDDIKEEITDYFYKIGNFYKTARHSNSNVLVSIY
;
A
#
# COMPACT_ATOMS: atom_id res chain seq x y z
N MET A 1 6.55 18.44 -0.52
CA MET A 1 5.39 17.55 -0.56
C MET A 1 5.83 16.30 -1.30
N GLY A 2 5.43 15.13 -0.83
CA GLY A 2 5.86 13.84 -1.37
C GLY A 2 4.68 12.87 -1.33
N MET A 3 4.79 11.78 -2.08
CA MET A 3 3.67 10.87 -2.34
C MET A 3 3.32 10.04 -1.10
N THR A 4 2.05 10.03 -0.71
CA THR A 4 1.54 9.18 0.37
C THR A 4 0.73 8.02 -0.18
N ALA A 5 0.53 6.96 0.61
CA ALA A 5 -0.30 5.83 0.21
C ALA A 5 -1.52 5.69 1.11
N THR A 6 -2.70 5.66 0.49
CA THR A 6 -3.99 5.47 1.15
C THR A 6 -4.65 4.17 0.69
N TYR A 7 -5.34 3.52 1.63
CA TYR A 7 -6.08 2.28 1.42
C TYR A 7 -7.52 2.49 1.85
N GLN A 8 -8.47 2.26 0.95
CA GLN A 8 -9.87 2.54 1.18
C GLN A 8 -10.74 1.30 0.95
N LEU A 9 -11.71 1.08 1.82
CA LEU A 9 -12.73 0.06 1.60
C LEU A 9 -13.75 0.54 0.57
N VAL A 10 -13.93 -0.22 -0.49
CA VAL A 10 -14.93 0.07 -1.53
C VAL A 10 -15.84 -1.13 -1.77
N ASP A 11 -17.12 -0.86 -2.03
CA ASP A 11 -18.08 -1.89 -2.41
C ASP A 11 -17.92 -2.28 -3.89
N ASN A 12 -18.73 -3.24 -4.35
CA ASN A 12 -18.66 -3.73 -5.72
C ASN A 12 -19.20 -2.73 -6.75
N GLU A 13 -20.15 -1.87 -6.36
CA GLU A 13 -20.74 -0.87 -7.28
C GLU A 13 -19.70 0.22 -7.56
N LYS A 14 -19.05 0.73 -6.50
CA LYS A 14 -17.95 1.69 -6.59
C LYS A 14 -16.77 1.13 -7.37
N LEU A 15 -16.32 -0.10 -7.04
CA LEU A 15 -15.22 -0.72 -7.76
C LEU A 15 -15.53 -0.92 -9.26
N ALA A 16 -16.78 -1.29 -9.60
CA ALA A 16 -17.19 -1.43 -10.99
C ALA A 16 -17.18 -0.09 -11.74
N LEU A 17 -17.48 1.01 -11.06
CA LEU A 17 -17.42 2.36 -11.61
C LEU A 17 -15.96 2.72 -11.95
N LEU A 18 -15.04 2.58 -10.99
CA LEU A 18 -13.60 2.83 -11.15
C LEU A 18 -12.94 1.95 -12.24
N LYS A 19 -13.44 0.73 -12.45
CA LYS A 19 -12.94 -0.19 -13.49
C LYS A 19 -13.38 0.19 -14.90
N ASN A 20 -14.46 0.95 -15.04
CA ASN A 20 -15.12 1.23 -16.31
C ASN A 20 -14.85 2.65 -16.82
N THR A 21 -14.11 3.43 -16.03
CA THR A 21 -13.69 4.78 -16.38
C THR A 21 -12.46 4.67 -17.30
N ASP A 22 -12.63 4.87 -18.62
CA ASP A 22 -11.56 5.18 -19.60
C ASP A 22 -11.02 6.61 -19.35
N THR A 23 -10.74 6.91 -18.08
CA THR A 23 -10.77 8.27 -17.55
C THR A 23 -9.39 8.73 -17.16
N GLU A 24 -9.07 9.98 -17.52
CA GLU A 24 -7.79 10.60 -17.15
C GLU A 24 -7.64 10.66 -15.63
N TRP A 25 -6.41 10.52 -15.13
CA TRP A 25 -6.12 10.48 -13.68
C TRP A 25 -6.78 11.59 -12.88
N GLN A 26 -6.93 12.79 -13.45
CA GLN A 26 -7.55 13.94 -12.79
C GLN A 26 -9.03 13.70 -12.46
N GLU A 27 -9.79 13.12 -13.37
CA GLU A 27 -11.20 12.79 -13.16
C GLU A 27 -11.32 11.60 -12.18
N LEU A 28 -10.43 10.60 -12.28
CA LEU A 28 -10.35 9.51 -11.29
C LEU A 28 -10.03 10.06 -9.90
N PHE A 29 -9.10 11.01 -9.81
CA PHE A 29 -8.68 11.65 -8.57
C PHE A 29 -9.81 12.45 -7.94
N GLU A 30 -10.58 13.22 -8.71
CA GLU A 30 -11.79 13.89 -8.23
C GLU A 30 -12.81 12.87 -7.70
N GLU A 31 -13.02 11.76 -8.41
CA GLU A 31 -13.89 10.66 -7.93
C GLU A 31 -13.36 10.02 -6.63
N LEU A 32 -12.04 9.85 -6.50
CA LEU A 32 -11.40 9.32 -5.29
C LEU A 32 -11.57 10.28 -4.08
N GLU A 33 -11.35 11.59 -4.28
CA GLU A 33 -11.59 12.60 -3.24
C GLU A 33 -13.06 12.66 -2.83
N ASP A 34 -13.99 12.60 -3.78
CA ASP A 34 -15.43 12.52 -3.49
C ASP A 34 -15.82 11.21 -2.78
N LEU A 35 -15.05 10.15 -2.99
CA LEU A 35 -15.22 8.85 -2.34
C LEU A 35 -14.66 8.84 -0.92
N GLU A 36 -13.77 9.74 -0.53
CA GLU A 36 -13.37 10.01 0.86
C GLU A 36 -14.54 10.64 1.65
N ASP A 37 -15.69 9.96 1.63
CA ASP A 37 -16.82 10.22 2.49
C ASP A 37 -16.32 10.17 3.95
N GLU A 38 -16.73 11.11 4.81
CA GLU A 38 -16.25 11.19 6.21
C GLU A 38 -16.46 9.88 7.00
N ALA A 39 -17.31 8.98 6.51
CA ALA A 39 -17.60 7.66 7.07
C ALA A 39 -16.82 6.49 6.42
N ALA A 40 -16.07 6.71 5.34
CA ALA A 40 -15.32 5.67 4.67
C ALA A 40 -14.14 5.20 5.54
N VAL A 41 -13.99 3.88 5.69
CA VAL A 41 -12.85 3.31 6.41
C VAL A 41 -11.62 3.42 5.50
N CYS A 42 -10.69 4.29 5.90
CA CYS A 42 -9.43 4.54 5.21
C CYS A 42 -8.24 4.27 6.14
N LEU A 43 -7.13 3.81 5.58
CA LEU A 43 -5.82 3.74 6.22
C LEU A 43 -4.83 4.57 5.39
N ASP A 44 -4.16 5.52 6.02
CA ASP A 44 -3.02 6.25 5.47
C ASP A 44 -1.73 5.74 6.14
N ILE A 45 -0.72 5.40 5.35
CA ILE A 45 0.62 5.00 5.82
C ILE A 45 1.71 6.04 5.53
N ASP A 46 1.29 7.27 5.25
CA ASP A 46 2.12 8.40 4.83
C ASP A 46 3.06 7.95 3.70
N LYS A 47 4.35 8.27 3.81
CA LYS A 47 5.35 8.08 2.76
C LYS A 47 6.05 6.72 2.81
N MET A 48 5.65 5.83 3.71
CA MET A 48 6.39 4.61 4.01
C MET A 48 6.04 3.42 3.11
N TRP A 49 5.27 3.64 2.04
CA TRP A 49 4.78 2.58 1.15
C TRP A 49 5.88 1.85 0.39
N ASP A 50 6.87 2.56 -0.18
CA ASP A 50 7.93 1.93 -0.95
C ASP A 50 8.92 1.17 -0.06
N VAL A 51 9.35 1.76 1.06
CA VAL A 51 10.18 1.05 2.05
C VAL A 51 9.46 -0.17 2.63
N LEU A 52 8.15 -0.09 2.89
CA LEU A 52 7.39 -1.23 3.36
C LEU A 52 7.32 -2.33 2.30
N HIS A 53 7.04 -1.98 1.03
CA HIS A 53 7.11 -2.93 -0.07
C HIS A 53 8.51 -3.57 -0.19
N PHE A 54 9.56 -2.76 -0.08
CA PHE A 54 10.95 -3.22 -0.13
C PHE A 54 11.29 -4.19 0.99
N VAL A 55 10.87 -3.91 2.22
CA VAL A 55 11.04 -4.82 3.36
C VAL A 55 10.34 -6.17 3.12
N LEU A 56 9.16 -6.15 2.52
CA LEU A 56 8.36 -7.35 2.28
C LEU A 56 8.85 -8.20 1.10
N THR A 57 9.51 -7.58 0.11
CA THR A 57 9.76 -8.22 -1.20
C THR A 57 11.22 -8.18 -1.66
N GLY A 58 12.03 -7.29 -1.08
CA GLY A 58 13.39 -6.98 -1.54
C GLY A 58 13.45 -6.11 -2.81
N THR A 59 12.32 -5.55 -3.26
CA THR A 59 12.21 -4.74 -4.48
C THR A 59 11.41 -3.47 -4.22
N SER A 60 11.68 -2.38 -4.94
CA SER A 60 10.85 -1.16 -4.86
C SER A 60 9.45 -1.41 -5.40
N ALA A 61 8.46 -0.73 -4.83
CA ALA A 61 7.07 -0.65 -5.28
C ALA A 61 6.95 -0.05 -6.68
N GLU A 62 7.94 0.71 -7.17
CA GLU A 62 8.00 1.14 -8.58
C GLU A 62 8.17 -0.04 -9.55
N ASN A 63 8.62 -1.21 -9.05
CA ASN A 63 8.78 -2.43 -9.83
C ASN A 63 8.02 -3.58 -9.15
N PRO A 64 6.68 -3.52 -9.09
CA PRO A 64 5.88 -4.45 -8.30
C PRO A 64 5.94 -5.87 -8.87
N LEU A 65 5.88 -6.86 -7.97
CA LEU A 65 6.01 -8.27 -8.30
C LEU A 65 4.62 -8.89 -8.52
N LYS A 66 4.19 -8.96 -9.79
CA LYS A 66 2.90 -9.56 -10.16
C LYS A 66 2.76 -11.00 -9.63
N GLY A 67 1.67 -11.28 -8.94
CA GLY A 67 1.37 -12.58 -8.31
C GLY A 67 2.06 -12.80 -6.96
N ASN A 68 2.84 -11.84 -6.46
CA ASN A 68 3.37 -11.89 -5.10
C ASN A 68 2.39 -11.19 -4.14
N LEU A 69 1.74 -11.96 -3.29
CA LEU A 69 0.73 -11.47 -2.34
C LEU A 69 1.25 -10.38 -1.40
N LEU A 70 2.54 -10.37 -1.04
CA LEU A 70 3.11 -9.31 -0.21
C LEU A 70 3.30 -8.02 -1.00
N SER A 71 3.74 -8.13 -2.26
CA SER A 71 3.82 -6.98 -3.17
C SER A 71 2.43 -6.38 -3.41
N GLU A 72 1.48 -7.23 -3.80
CA GLU A 72 0.10 -6.84 -4.08
C GLU A 72 -0.62 -6.29 -2.85
N SER A 73 -0.21 -6.67 -1.63
CA SER A 73 -0.77 -6.09 -0.40
C SER A 73 -0.45 -4.60 -0.21
N ILE A 74 0.60 -4.10 -0.87
CA ILE A 74 1.01 -2.70 -0.79
C ILE A 74 0.57 -1.92 -2.03
N VAL A 75 0.72 -2.51 -3.22
CA VAL A 75 0.47 -1.80 -4.49
C VAL A 75 -0.83 -2.21 -5.19
N GLY A 76 -1.61 -3.14 -4.64
CA GLY A 76 -2.78 -3.69 -5.33
C GLY A 76 -2.43 -4.69 -6.45
N THR A 77 -3.45 -5.27 -7.07
CA THR A 77 -3.31 -6.39 -8.04
C THR A 77 -3.44 -5.96 -9.51
N ALA A 78 -4.17 -4.88 -9.75
CA ALA A 78 -4.45 -4.37 -11.08
C ALA A 78 -4.47 -2.85 -11.03
N PRO A 79 -3.58 -2.16 -11.78
CA PRO A 79 -3.62 -0.71 -11.87
C PRO A 79 -4.88 -0.27 -12.62
N ILE A 80 -5.42 0.86 -12.17
CA ILE A 80 -6.51 1.61 -12.80
C ILE A 80 -5.92 2.76 -13.62
N SER A 81 -4.82 3.38 -13.16
CA SER A 81 -4.07 4.44 -13.86
C SER A 81 -2.61 4.49 -13.38
N ASP A 82 -1.70 4.93 -14.26
CA ASP A 82 -0.24 4.99 -14.05
C ASP A 82 0.43 6.33 -14.46
N ASP A 83 -0.27 7.30 -15.06
CA ASP A 83 0.38 8.43 -15.75
C ASP A 83 0.66 9.67 -14.85
N ASP A 84 -0.29 10.12 -14.03
CA ASP A 84 -0.14 11.30 -13.14
C ASP A 84 -0.28 10.96 -11.63
N GLY A 85 -0.49 9.68 -11.33
CA GLY A 85 -0.54 9.08 -10.01
C GLY A 85 -1.04 7.64 -10.12
N TYR A 86 -0.87 6.87 -9.04
CA TYR A 86 -1.05 5.43 -9.07
C TYR A 86 -2.30 5.02 -8.28
N ALA A 87 -3.24 4.34 -8.92
CA ALA A 87 -4.34 3.68 -8.23
C ALA A 87 -4.47 2.23 -8.68
N ALA A 88 -4.78 1.35 -7.75
CA ALA A 88 -4.98 -0.06 -8.01
C ALA A 88 -6.00 -0.64 -7.02
N TYR A 89 -6.49 -1.84 -7.29
CA TYR A 89 -7.45 -2.50 -6.39
C TYR A 89 -7.10 -3.94 -6.06
N ILE A 90 -7.73 -4.43 -5.00
CA ILE A 90 -7.75 -5.83 -4.57
C ILE A 90 -9.20 -6.24 -4.36
N GLU A 91 -9.63 -7.27 -5.06
CA GLU A 91 -10.98 -7.78 -4.91
C GLU A 91 -11.14 -8.54 -3.59
N SER A 92 -12.32 -8.43 -2.99
CA SER A 92 -12.70 -9.12 -1.74
C SER A 92 -12.41 -10.62 -1.75
N ALA A 93 -12.47 -11.27 -2.92
CA ALA A 93 -12.14 -12.67 -3.11
C ALA A 93 -10.66 -12.99 -2.80
N GLN A 94 -9.72 -12.08 -3.07
CA GLN A 94 -8.28 -12.27 -2.90
C GLN A 94 -7.77 -11.89 -1.50
N ILE A 95 -8.53 -11.10 -0.75
CA ILE A 95 -8.10 -10.55 0.55
C ILE A 95 -7.70 -11.65 1.54
N HIS A 96 -8.32 -12.82 1.50
CA HIS A 96 -7.98 -13.91 2.42
C HIS A 96 -6.55 -14.45 2.22
N GLU A 97 -6.06 -14.47 0.98
CA GLU A 97 -4.69 -14.90 0.63
C GLU A 97 -3.69 -13.83 1.06
N ILE A 98 -4.02 -12.55 0.84
CA ILE A 98 -3.23 -11.39 1.31
C ILE A 98 -3.04 -11.43 2.83
N ILE A 99 -4.13 -11.62 3.59
CA ILE A 99 -4.06 -11.74 5.06
C ILE A 99 -3.13 -12.89 5.45
N SER A 100 -3.27 -14.05 4.80
CA SER A 100 -2.46 -15.23 5.10
C SER A 100 -0.98 -14.99 4.81
N ALA A 101 -0.65 -14.27 3.73
CA ALA A 101 0.73 -13.90 3.40
C ALA A 101 1.31 -12.93 4.44
N LEU A 102 0.57 -11.90 4.82
CA LEU A 102 0.98 -10.93 5.84
C LEU A 102 1.17 -11.61 7.22
N GLU A 103 0.26 -12.47 7.65
CA GLU A 103 0.39 -13.20 8.92
C GLU A 103 1.56 -14.21 8.91
N GLY A 104 1.95 -14.68 7.73
CA GLY A 104 3.11 -15.56 7.54
C GLY A 104 4.45 -14.83 7.46
N PHE A 105 4.46 -13.50 7.33
CA PHE A 105 5.69 -12.71 7.21
C PHE A 105 6.29 -12.37 8.58
N ASP A 106 7.57 -12.65 8.77
CA ASP A 106 8.29 -12.34 10.01
C ASP A 106 8.88 -10.92 9.97
N ILE A 107 8.02 -9.93 10.25
CA ILE A 107 8.43 -8.51 10.28
C ILE A 107 9.54 -8.24 11.31
N LYS A 108 9.59 -9.01 12.41
CA LYS A 108 10.62 -8.82 13.44
C LYS A 108 11.98 -9.22 12.90
N SER A 109 12.08 -10.38 12.28
CA SER A 109 13.32 -10.82 11.65
C SER A 109 13.73 -9.87 10.50
N ALA A 110 12.76 -9.35 9.74
CA ALA A 110 13.06 -8.35 8.71
C ALA A 110 13.67 -7.06 9.30
N MET A 111 13.14 -6.56 10.43
CA MET A 111 13.67 -5.37 11.11
C MET A 111 15.05 -5.59 11.74
N GLU A 112 15.42 -6.80 12.14
CA GLU A 112 16.77 -7.14 12.59
C GLU A 112 17.82 -6.95 11.47
N HIS A 113 17.42 -7.20 10.21
CA HIS A 113 18.28 -7.12 9.04
C HIS A 113 18.10 -5.82 8.22
N PHE A 114 17.16 -4.95 8.62
CA PHE A 114 16.90 -3.69 7.93
C PHE A 114 18.12 -2.77 7.96
N SER A 115 18.41 -2.15 6.81
CA SER A 115 19.56 -1.28 6.60
C SER A 115 19.14 -0.04 5.81
N MET A 116 19.33 1.14 6.41
CA MET A 116 19.13 2.43 5.74
C MET A 116 20.11 2.60 4.57
N GLN A 117 21.35 2.11 4.71
CA GLN A 117 22.33 2.13 3.63
C GLN A 117 21.82 1.37 2.39
N VAL A 118 21.25 0.17 2.58
CA VAL A 118 20.67 -0.60 1.47
C VAL A 118 19.49 0.16 0.85
N CYS A 119 18.63 0.77 1.65
CA CYS A 119 17.51 1.58 1.14
C CYS A 119 18.01 2.75 0.30
N LYS A 120 19.09 3.42 0.73
CA LYS A 120 19.76 4.50 -0.01
C LYS A 120 20.33 4.03 -1.35
N GLU A 121 21.06 2.90 -1.34
CA GLU A 121 21.69 2.33 -2.53
C GLU A 121 20.67 1.90 -3.58
N HIS A 122 19.49 1.45 -3.13
CA HIS A 122 18.37 1.07 -3.98
C HIS A 122 17.42 2.23 -4.32
N HIS A 123 17.73 3.45 -3.87
CA HIS A 123 16.90 4.64 -4.08
C HIS A 123 15.44 4.47 -3.62
N ILE A 124 15.24 3.76 -2.51
CA ILE A 124 13.91 3.47 -1.96
C ILE A 124 13.26 4.75 -1.45
N TYR A 125 11.97 4.94 -1.72
CA TYR A 125 11.19 6.04 -1.16
C TYR A 125 10.76 5.74 0.30
N PRO A 126 10.74 6.73 1.21
CA PRO A 126 11.16 8.11 1.02
C PRO A 126 12.69 8.29 1.12
N ASP A 127 13.24 9.33 0.49
CA ASP A 127 14.68 9.62 0.49
C ASP A 127 15.15 10.24 1.83
N ILE A 128 15.11 9.45 2.91
CA ILE A 128 15.44 9.85 4.29
C ILE A 128 16.62 9.07 4.89
N TRP A 129 17.34 8.32 4.08
CA TRP A 129 18.26 7.29 4.55
C TRP A 129 19.62 7.79 5.08
N ASP A 130 19.83 9.10 5.05
CA ASP A 130 21.07 9.75 5.52
C ASP A 130 21.15 9.93 7.05
N TYR A 131 20.03 9.71 7.76
CA TYR A 131 19.92 9.96 9.19
C TYR A 131 19.97 8.66 10.01
N GLU A 132 21.16 8.03 10.10
CA GLU A 132 21.34 6.74 10.79
C GLU A 132 20.86 6.76 12.26
N ASP A 133 20.89 7.92 12.91
CA ASP A 133 20.46 8.12 14.29
C ASP A 133 18.96 7.83 14.50
N GLU A 134 18.14 7.90 13.44
CA GLU A 134 16.68 7.71 13.47
C GLU A 134 16.26 6.26 13.14
N ILE A 135 17.22 5.35 12.98
CA ILE A 135 16.95 3.98 12.51
C ILE A 135 15.93 3.21 13.37
N ASP A 136 15.98 3.38 14.69
CA ASP A 136 15.08 2.66 15.60
C ASP A 136 13.63 3.17 15.45
N ASP A 137 13.44 4.49 15.34
CA ASP A 137 12.13 5.11 15.12
C ASP A 137 11.55 4.70 13.75
N ILE A 138 12.39 4.67 12.70
CA ILE A 138 11.99 4.21 11.36
C ILE A 138 11.56 2.74 11.39
N LYS A 139 12.30 1.87 12.10
CA LYS A 139 11.93 0.44 12.23
C LYS A 139 10.61 0.26 12.96
N GLU A 140 10.38 1.04 14.02
CA GLU A 140 9.11 1.06 14.75
C GLU A 140 7.96 1.49 13.83
N GLU A 141 8.15 2.57 13.06
CA GLU A 141 7.14 3.08 12.12
C GLU A 141 6.79 2.07 11.01
N ILE A 142 7.80 1.45 10.37
CA ILE A 142 7.58 0.39 9.36
C ILE A 142 6.79 -0.77 9.96
N THR A 143 7.15 -1.18 11.18
CA THR A 143 6.48 -2.29 11.89
C THR A 143 5.03 -1.94 12.21
N ASP A 144 4.77 -0.71 12.66
CA ASP A 144 3.44 -0.22 12.97
C ASP A 144 2.56 -0.19 11.71
N TYR A 145 3.08 0.32 10.59
CA TYR A 145 2.33 0.33 9.33
C TYR A 145 2.07 -1.08 8.80
N PHE A 146 3.02 -2.01 8.92
CA PHE A 146 2.81 -3.41 8.59
C PHE A 146 1.60 -4.00 9.35
N TYR A 147 1.51 -3.78 10.66
CA TYR A 147 0.37 -4.26 11.44
C TYR A 147 -0.93 -3.51 11.14
N LYS A 148 -0.88 -2.21 10.88
CA LYS A 148 -2.05 -1.42 10.46
C LYS A 148 -2.63 -1.95 9.16
N ILE A 149 -1.80 -2.24 8.15
CA ILE A 149 -2.22 -2.83 6.88
C ILE A 149 -2.84 -4.21 7.10
N GLY A 150 -2.19 -5.08 7.89
CA GLY A 150 -2.75 -6.39 8.22
C GLY A 150 -4.12 -6.30 8.89
N ASN A 151 -4.32 -5.36 9.81
CA ASN A 151 -5.61 -5.11 10.46
C ASN A 151 -6.65 -4.49 9.50
N PHE A 152 -6.21 -3.64 8.59
CA PHE A 152 -7.06 -3.06 7.57
C PHE A 152 -7.63 -4.14 6.63
N TYR A 153 -6.79 -5.05 6.14
CA TYR A 153 -7.26 -6.18 5.32
C TYR A 153 -8.21 -7.10 6.07
N LYS A 154 -8.00 -7.33 7.38
CA LYS A 154 -8.96 -8.07 8.22
C LYS A 154 -10.32 -7.35 8.30
N THR A 155 -10.31 -6.02 8.39
CA THR A 155 -11.53 -5.20 8.36
C THR A 155 -12.23 -5.34 7.00
N ALA A 156 -11.49 -5.21 5.90
CA ALA A 156 -12.01 -5.42 4.54
C ALA A 156 -12.66 -6.79 4.36
N ARG A 157 -12.01 -7.83 4.90
CA ARG A 157 -12.51 -9.21 4.86
C ARG A 157 -13.81 -9.37 5.65
N HIS A 158 -13.91 -8.73 6.81
CA HIS A 158 -15.10 -8.79 7.67
C HIS A 158 -16.30 -8.09 7.03
N SER A 159 -16.09 -6.95 6.37
CA SER A 159 -17.14 -6.21 5.65
C SER A 159 -17.43 -6.75 4.25
N ASN A 160 -16.66 -7.74 3.77
CA ASN A 160 -16.71 -8.23 2.38
C ASN A 160 -16.54 -7.09 1.36
N SER A 161 -15.69 -6.13 1.70
CA SER A 161 -15.33 -4.99 0.85
C SER A 161 -14.11 -5.33 0.00
N ASN A 162 -13.98 -4.64 -1.13
CA ASN A 162 -12.74 -4.57 -1.89
C ASN A 162 -11.82 -3.51 -1.27
N VAL A 163 -10.56 -3.49 -1.67
CA VAL A 163 -9.59 -2.46 -1.26
C VAL A 163 -9.15 -1.69 -2.49
N LEU A 164 -9.20 -0.37 -2.39
CA LEU A 164 -8.60 0.58 -3.31
C LEU A 164 -7.32 1.10 -2.70
N VAL A 165 -6.25 1.10 -3.48
CA VAL A 165 -4.92 1.60 -3.10
C VAL A 165 -4.66 2.81 -3.98
N SER A 166 -4.29 3.93 -3.38
CA SER A 166 -3.95 5.17 -4.10
C SER A 166 -2.63 5.71 -3.59
N ILE A 167 -1.74 6.12 -4.50
CA ILE A 167 -0.42 6.68 -4.20
C ILE A 167 -0.23 7.95 -5.04
N TYR A 168 -0.16 9.11 -4.37
CA TYR A 168 -0.07 10.45 -5.00
C TYR A 168 0.54 11.51 -4.06
#